data_AF-A0AA36CFC6-F1
#
_entry.id   AF-A0AA36CFC6-F1
#
_cell.length_a   1.000
_cell.length_b   1.000
_cell.length_c   1.000
_cell.angle_alpha   90.00
_cell.angle_beta   90.00
_cell.angle_gamma   90.00
#
_symmetry.space_group_name_H-M   'P 1'
#
loop_
_entity.id
_entity.type
_entity.pdbx_description
1 polymer ?
#
loop_
_entity_poly.entity_id
_entity_poly.type
_entity_poly.pdbx_seq_one_letter_code
_entity_poly.pdbx_strand_id
1 'polypeptide(L)'
;MRRGGWPIRKISQGSFDAFLGTSPAGCEWKRAIREISIEHLLDEKELLDSIMANEEVERHPDSKETNLLKKAVLHEAFTHFDMVFKDAKYEELKVGISPGRVNLIGDHVDYVDGFVLPIALPLYTVALGRPAPPGHRYTRIHASYTGEFVDLRHDIDYHQNKELVPKWARYILGIFALHKPDFPLDVVIHSNIPVGAGLSSSAAVELALYFLFDQFNKVHLTTEKVAMLCQKAEHEFAGVPCGIMDQFVCSLAHAGHALKIDCSNLAYDRIPLEITRDATFVVVDSRVKHSLAAGEYAKRRQAVEQTLQAIMGAKSWRDVTEKKLEEYYAELSHEERDCGMHVLGEIRRTEEAATALLSNNIKLFGELMWESHDSLKNLYKVSCIELDELVDIAKGCEDVWGARMTGGGFGGCIVALVKKSGVNGFKKLIEEKYSGSPHFFDGIPVNGAGTLDPNAFL
;
A
#
# COMPACT_ATOMS: atom_id res chain seq x y z
N MET A 1 -32.53 -50.30 22.94
CA MET A 1 -32.15 -49.90 24.32
C MET A 1 -31.46 -48.55 24.20
N ARG A 2 -32.10 -47.45 24.63
CA ARG A 2 -31.88 -46.77 25.93
C ARG A 2 -30.39 -46.49 26.18
N ARG A 3 -29.91 -45.34 26.63
CA ARG A 3 -30.35 -44.01 27.13
C ARG A 3 -28.98 -43.27 27.27
N GLY A 4 -28.83 -41.95 27.22
CA GLY A 4 -29.59 -40.95 27.93
C GLY A 4 -28.95 -39.58 27.75
N GLY A 5 -29.79 -38.55 27.65
CA GLY A 5 -29.39 -37.16 27.74
C GLY A 5 -29.31 -36.66 29.18
N TRP A 6 -28.84 -35.43 29.34
CA TRP A 6 -29.05 -34.60 30.53
C TRP A 6 -29.38 -33.15 30.10
N PRO A 7 -30.11 -32.39 30.94
CA PRO A 7 -31.10 -31.41 30.50
C PRO A 7 -30.64 -29.96 30.70
N ILE A 8 -31.02 -29.06 29.80
CA ILE A 8 -30.95 -27.62 30.06
C ILE A 8 -32.33 -27.18 30.56
N ARG A 9 -32.37 -26.81 31.84
CA ARG A 9 -33.55 -26.26 32.52
C ARG A 9 -33.91 -24.90 31.92
N LYS A 10 -35.18 -24.75 31.54
CA LYS A 10 -35.87 -23.46 31.48
C LYS A 10 -35.93 -22.87 32.90
N ILE A 11 -35.52 -21.61 33.04
CA ILE A 11 -35.99 -20.75 34.13
C ILE A 11 -36.55 -19.47 33.48
N SER A 12 -37.70 -19.08 34.02
CA SER A 12 -38.72 -18.17 33.53
C SER A 12 -38.44 -16.70 33.81
N GLN A 13 -39.13 -15.85 33.03
CA GLN A 13 -39.44 -14.44 33.30
C GLN A 13 -40.04 -14.19 34.68
N GLY A 14 -39.76 -12.99 35.21
CA GLY A 14 -40.42 -12.34 36.34
C GLY A 14 -39.57 -11.15 36.81
N SER A 15 -39.63 -10.00 36.15
CA SER A 15 -40.50 -8.85 36.47
C SER A 15 -40.25 -8.25 37.85
N PHE A 16 -39.71 -7.02 37.90
CA PHE A 16 -40.21 -6.01 38.83
C PHE A 16 -39.93 -4.61 38.26
N ASP A 17 -41.02 -3.96 37.86
CA ASP A 17 -41.11 -2.59 37.42
C ASP A 17 -40.86 -1.58 38.55
N ALA A 18 -40.53 -0.37 38.09
CA ALA A 18 -40.88 0.93 38.65
C ALA A 18 -40.13 1.43 39.90
N PHE A 19 -39.41 2.54 39.74
CA PHE A 19 -39.93 3.83 40.26
C PHE A 19 -39.32 5.04 39.53
N LEU A 20 -40.19 6.03 39.34
CA LEU A 20 -40.07 7.25 38.55
C LEU A 20 -39.20 8.34 39.21
N GLY A 21 -38.63 9.22 38.36
CA GLY A 21 -38.33 10.63 38.65
C GLY A 21 -37.19 10.87 39.64
N THR A 22 -36.35 11.90 39.59
CA THR A 22 -36.41 13.23 38.98
C THR A 22 -34.99 13.80 39.13
N SER A 23 -34.44 14.41 38.08
CA SER A 23 -33.43 15.49 38.20
C SER A 23 -34.06 16.66 38.99
N PRO A 24 -33.37 17.50 39.80
CA PRO A 24 -32.10 18.13 39.41
C PRO A 24 -31.08 18.57 40.49
N ALA A 25 -29.91 18.92 39.97
CA ALA A 25 -28.94 19.91 40.45
C ALA A 25 -28.09 19.59 41.69
N GLY A 26 -26.82 19.98 41.57
CA GLY A 26 -25.99 20.36 42.71
C GLY A 26 -24.74 19.53 42.87
N CYS A 27 -23.62 20.07 42.40
CA CYS A 27 -22.26 19.63 42.66
C CYS A 27 -22.01 19.23 44.12
N GLU A 28 -21.17 18.20 44.32
CA GLU A 28 -19.97 18.26 45.17
C GLU A 28 -19.52 16.84 45.58
N TRP A 29 -18.79 16.11 44.73
CA TRP A 29 -17.85 15.06 45.19
C TRP A 29 -16.72 14.85 44.14
N LYS A 30 -15.94 15.91 43.87
CA LYS A 30 -14.55 15.75 43.44
C LYS A 30 -13.66 15.79 44.68
N ARG A 31 -13.34 14.61 45.23
CA ARG A 31 -12.17 14.41 46.10
C ARG A 31 -11.72 12.95 46.08
N ALA A 32 -11.17 12.53 44.95
CA ALA A 32 -10.11 11.54 44.88
C ALA A 32 -9.58 11.51 43.43
N ILE A 33 -8.55 12.31 43.16
CA ILE A 33 -7.40 12.01 42.30
C ILE A 33 -6.48 13.20 42.55
N ARG A 34 -5.50 12.99 43.43
CA ARG A 34 -4.33 13.86 43.55
C ARG A 34 -3.23 13.27 42.69
N GLU A 35 -2.60 14.16 41.94
CA GLU A 35 -1.19 14.15 41.55
C GLU A 35 -0.79 13.19 40.43
N ILE A 36 -0.96 13.65 39.18
CA ILE A 36 0.18 14.02 38.31
C ILE A 36 -0.19 15.32 37.57
N SER A 37 0.72 16.28 37.60
CA SER A 37 0.59 17.67 37.17
C SER A 37 0.44 17.85 35.66
N ILE A 38 -0.57 18.62 35.24
CA ILE A 38 -0.71 19.23 33.92
C ILE A 38 -0.76 20.75 34.14
N GLU A 39 0.38 21.40 33.99
CA GLU A 39 0.44 22.84 33.71
C GLU A 39 1.04 22.98 32.31
N HIS A 40 0.15 23.21 31.33
CA HIS A 40 0.31 23.89 30.02
C HIS A 40 -0.77 23.43 29.01
N LEU A 41 -2.04 23.37 29.43
CA LEU A 41 -3.19 23.11 28.53
C LEU A 41 -4.17 24.29 28.50
N LEU A 42 -3.63 25.47 28.25
CA LEU A 42 -4.39 26.62 27.76
C LEU A 42 -3.73 27.09 26.46
N ASP A 43 -3.84 26.26 25.42
CA ASP A 43 -3.90 26.69 24.00
C ASP A 43 -4.30 25.55 23.04
N GLU A 44 -4.56 24.34 23.54
CA GLU A 44 -4.85 23.19 22.67
C GLU A 44 -6.21 23.24 21.99
N LYS A 45 -7.20 24.02 22.45
CA LYS A 45 -8.51 24.04 21.79
C LYS A 45 -8.54 24.91 20.53
N GLU A 46 -7.86 26.06 20.53
CA GLU A 46 -7.68 26.84 19.29
C GLU A 46 -6.64 26.19 18.37
N LEU A 47 -5.63 25.51 18.92
CA LEU A 47 -4.71 24.69 18.13
C LEU A 47 -5.42 23.47 17.52
N LEU A 48 -6.26 22.74 18.27
CA LEU A 48 -7.06 21.63 17.75
C LEU A 48 -8.13 22.11 16.78
N ASP A 49 -8.83 23.22 17.05
CA ASP A 49 -9.80 23.77 16.11
C ASP A 49 -9.10 24.31 14.84
N SER A 50 -7.86 24.81 14.91
CA SER A 50 -7.07 25.18 13.72
C SER A 50 -6.39 24.01 13.00
N ILE A 51 -6.06 22.92 13.70
CA ILE A 51 -5.61 21.65 13.10
C ILE A 51 -6.79 20.96 12.41
N MET A 52 -7.95 20.90 13.07
CA MET A 52 -9.18 20.31 12.53
C MET A 52 -9.78 21.16 11.40
N ALA A 53 -9.61 22.49 11.43
CA ALA A 53 -9.99 23.37 10.31
C ALA A 53 -9.01 23.30 9.11
N ASN A 54 -7.77 22.83 9.32
CA ASN A 54 -6.81 22.53 8.25
C ASN A 54 -6.86 21.06 7.78
N GLU A 55 -7.63 20.20 8.46
CA GLU A 55 -7.85 18.79 8.09
C GLU A 55 -9.10 18.56 7.24
N GLU A 56 -9.77 19.61 6.76
CA GLU A 56 -10.30 19.57 5.39
C GLU A 56 -9.12 19.68 4.43
N VAL A 57 -8.25 18.67 4.44
CA VAL A 57 -7.39 18.39 3.29
C VAL A 57 -8.38 18.24 2.15
N GLU A 58 -8.44 19.24 1.26
CA GLU A 58 -9.24 19.22 0.04
C GLU A 58 -8.86 17.97 -0.75
N ARG A 59 -9.48 16.83 -0.41
CA ARG A 59 -9.36 15.60 -1.15
C ARG A 59 -9.97 15.93 -2.49
N HIS A 60 -9.14 16.15 -3.50
CA HIS A 60 -9.66 16.24 -4.85
C HIS A 60 -10.43 14.94 -5.08
N PRO A 61 -11.75 15.04 -5.36
CA PRO A 61 -12.55 13.86 -5.53
C PRO A 61 -11.97 13.08 -6.70
N ASP A 62 -11.93 11.76 -6.57
CA ASP A 62 -11.61 10.90 -7.70
C ASP A 62 -12.55 11.22 -8.87
N SER A 63 -12.05 11.06 -10.09
CA SER A 63 -12.88 11.28 -11.28
C SER A 63 -14.10 10.34 -11.31
N LYS A 64 -15.07 10.67 -12.17
CA LYS A 64 -16.25 9.82 -12.36
C LYS A 64 -15.85 8.41 -12.84
N GLU A 65 -14.87 8.32 -13.73
CA GLU A 65 -14.32 7.08 -14.25
C GLU A 65 -13.66 6.25 -13.15
N THR A 66 -12.84 6.87 -12.31
CA THR A 66 -12.21 6.20 -11.16
C THR A 66 -13.25 5.70 -10.17
N ASN A 67 -14.30 6.48 -9.90
CA ASN A 67 -15.40 6.03 -9.06
C ASN A 67 -16.15 4.84 -9.66
N LEU A 68 -16.34 4.79 -10.99
CA LEU A 68 -16.93 3.62 -11.66
C LEU A 68 -16.05 2.37 -11.51
N LEU A 69 -14.72 2.50 -11.56
CA LEU A 69 -13.80 1.39 -11.32
C LEU A 69 -13.89 0.88 -9.87
N LYS A 70 -13.88 1.77 -8.88
CA LYS A 70 -14.14 1.41 -7.47
C LYS A 70 -15.45 0.67 -7.33
N LYS A 71 -16.49 1.13 -8.04
CA LYS A 71 -17.80 0.50 -7.99
C LYS A 71 -17.81 -0.91 -8.59
N ALA A 72 -17.12 -1.11 -9.71
CA ALA A 72 -17.02 -2.43 -10.35
C ALA A 72 -16.33 -3.45 -9.42
N VAL A 73 -15.19 -3.10 -8.84
CA VAL A 73 -14.45 -3.99 -7.93
C VAL A 73 -15.26 -4.31 -6.67
N LEU A 74 -15.98 -3.33 -6.10
CA LEU A 74 -16.86 -3.60 -4.96
C LEU A 74 -18.05 -4.48 -5.34
N HIS A 75 -18.64 -4.32 -6.53
CA HIS A 75 -19.72 -5.18 -7.00
C HIS A 75 -19.27 -6.64 -7.17
N GLU A 76 -18.06 -6.86 -7.70
CA GLU A 76 -17.44 -8.19 -7.76
C GLU A 76 -17.21 -8.77 -6.37
N ALA A 77 -16.68 -7.96 -5.43
CA ALA A 77 -16.51 -8.37 -4.03
C ALA A 77 -17.84 -8.75 -3.37
N PHE A 78 -18.92 -8.00 -3.62
CA PHE A 78 -20.27 -8.31 -3.14
C PHE A 78 -20.79 -9.62 -3.73
N THR A 79 -20.61 -9.83 -5.03
CA THR A 79 -21.00 -11.07 -5.70
C THR A 79 -20.30 -12.27 -5.07
N HIS A 80 -19.00 -12.18 -4.82
CA HIS A 80 -18.26 -13.21 -4.10
C HIS A 80 -18.75 -13.41 -2.67
N PHE A 81 -19.08 -12.32 -1.96
CA PHE A 81 -19.60 -12.37 -0.59
C PHE A 81 -20.93 -13.11 -0.53
N ASP A 82 -21.89 -12.76 -1.38
CA ASP A 82 -23.20 -13.43 -1.43
C ASP A 82 -23.07 -14.89 -1.86
N MET A 83 -22.18 -15.19 -2.82
CA MET A 83 -21.91 -16.57 -3.23
C MET A 83 -21.41 -17.44 -2.07
N VAL A 84 -20.52 -16.90 -1.23
CA VAL A 84 -19.82 -17.65 -0.19
C VAL A 84 -20.56 -17.67 1.15
N PHE A 85 -20.99 -16.50 1.65
CA PHE A 85 -21.55 -16.36 2.99
C PHE A 85 -23.09 -16.37 3.01
N LYS A 86 -23.74 -16.20 1.85
CA LYS A 86 -25.20 -16.13 1.68
C LYS A 86 -25.87 -15.00 2.48
N ASP A 87 -27.10 -14.68 2.08
CA ASP A 87 -27.97 -13.72 2.77
C ASP A 87 -27.27 -12.39 3.06
N ALA A 88 -26.52 -11.87 2.08
CA ALA A 88 -25.79 -10.63 2.20
C ALA A 88 -26.78 -9.46 2.20
N LYS A 89 -26.83 -8.68 3.29
CA LYS A 89 -27.57 -7.42 3.34
C LYS A 89 -26.60 -6.25 3.27
N TYR A 90 -26.75 -5.38 2.28
CA TYR A 90 -25.88 -4.21 2.08
C TYR A 90 -25.70 -3.38 3.35
N GLU A 91 -26.77 -3.19 4.11
CA GLU A 91 -26.80 -2.41 5.36
C GLU A 91 -25.89 -2.97 6.48
N GLU A 92 -25.61 -4.27 6.45
CA GLU A 92 -24.79 -4.97 7.45
C GLU A 92 -23.30 -5.01 7.05
N LEU A 93 -22.98 -4.66 5.80
CA LEU A 93 -21.64 -4.76 5.25
C LEU A 93 -20.83 -3.49 5.56
N LYS A 94 -19.54 -3.69 5.81
CA LYS A 94 -18.51 -2.66 5.91
C LYS A 94 -17.46 -2.91 4.84
N VAL A 95 -16.88 -1.83 4.33
CA VAL A 95 -15.97 -1.87 3.18
C VAL A 95 -14.69 -1.12 3.53
N GLY A 96 -13.57 -1.82 3.48
CA GLY A 96 -12.25 -1.21 3.35
C GLY A 96 -11.79 -1.33 1.90
N ILE A 97 -11.18 -0.28 1.37
CA ILE A 97 -10.62 -0.25 0.02
C ILE A 97 -9.21 0.32 0.06
N SER A 98 -8.31 -0.22 -0.76
CA SER A 98 -6.97 0.33 -0.95
C SER A 98 -6.54 0.21 -2.40
N PRO A 99 -5.92 1.25 -2.99
CA PRO A 99 -5.36 1.16 -4.32
C PRO A 99 -4.05 0.36 -4.33
N GLY A 100 -3.65 -0.13 -5.50
CA GLY A 100 -2.27 -0.48 -5.81
C GLY A 100 -1.47 0.77 -6.17
N ARG A 101 -0.19 0.61 -6.52
CA ARG A 101 0.69 1.74 -6.82
C ARG A 101 1.70 1.42 -7.91
N VAL A 102 2.22 2.46 -8.54
CA VAL A 102 3.43 2.37 -9.38
C VAL A 102 4.45 3.38 -8.90
N ASN A 103 5.73 3.00 -8.89
CA ASN A 103 6.80 3.94 -8.58
C ASN A 103 7.27 4.61 -9.86
N LEU A 104 7.22 5.94 -9.93
CA LEU A 104 7.64 6.66 -11.13
C LEU A 104 9.16 6.67 -11.26
N ILE A 105 9.89 6.81 -10.16
CA ILE A 105 11.36 6.76 -10.05
C ILE A 105 11.76 6.62 -8.57
N GLY A 106 12.98 6.16 -8.27
CA GLY A 106 13.43 5.94 -6.90
C GLY A 106 13.30 4.48 -6.45
N ASP A 107 13.63 3.52 -7.31
CA ASP A 107 13.53 2.10 -6.93
C ASP A 107 14.77 1.65 -6.15
N HIS A 108 14.58 0.71 -5.22
CA HIS A 108 15.66 0.13 -4.39
C HIS A 108 16.42 1.13 -3.53
N VAL A 109 15.78 2.25 -3.19
CA VAL A 109 16.34 3.27 -2.26
C VAL A 109 15.45 3.53 -1.04
N ASP A 110 14.25 2.97 -0.98
CA ASP A 110 13.29 3.17 0.13
C ASP A 110 13.73 2.52 1.45
N TYR A 111 14.47 1.41 1.40
CA TYR A 111 15.02 0.74 2.59
C TYR A 111 16.40 1.25 3.01
N VAL A 112 16.95 2.25 2.31
CA VAL A 112 18.27 2.84 2.57
C VAL A 112 18.21 4.37 2.64
N ASP A 113 17.14 4.87 3.25
CA ASP A 113 16.91 6.30 3.53
C ASP A 113 16.83 7.19 2.28
N GLY A 114 16.59 6.64 1.09
CA GLY A 114 16.52 7.42 -0.14
C GLY A 114 15.24 8.24 -0.31
N PHE A 115 15.02 8.69 -1.54
CA PHE A 115 13.76 9.31 -1.95
C PHE A 115 13.04 8.40 -2.94
N VAL A 116 11.72 8.36 -2.85
CA VAL A 116 10.86 7.67 -3.82
C VAL A 116 9.75 8.58 -4.31
N LEU A 117 9.25 8.32 -5.52
CA LEU A 117 8.20 9.14 -6.13
C LEU A 117 7.10 8.29 -6.78
N PRO A 118 6.26 7.62 -5.97
CA PRO A 118 5.14 6.83 -6.49
C PRO A 118 3.83 7.61 -6.71
N ILE A 119 2.92 6.97 -7.43
CA ILE A 119 1.49 7.31 -7.51
C ILE A 119 0.63 6.09 -7.14
N ALA A 120 -0.55 6.31 -6.57
CA ALA A 120 -1.57 5.27 -6.46
C ALA A 120 -2.30 5.09 -7.80
N LEU A 121 -2.63 3.85 -8.15
CA LEU A 121 -3.28 3.47 -9.41
C LEU A 121 -4.77 3.21 -9.23
N PRO A 122 -5.60 3.31 -10.29
CA PRO A 122 -7.02 2.98 -10.25
C PRO A 122 -7.26 1.45 -10.30
N LEU A 123 -6.43 0.70 -9.57
CA LEU A 123 -6.52 -0.73 -9.32
C LEU A 123 -6.67 -0.90 -7.82
N TYR A 124 -7.63 -1.69 -7.36
CA TYR A 124 -8.07 -1.73 -5.98
C TYR A 124 -8.12 -3.15 -5.43
N THR A 125 -7.80 -3.25 -4.14
CA THR A 125 -8.25 -4.33 -3.28
C THR A 125 -9.40 -3.83 -2.41
N VAL A 126 -10.45 -4.62 -2.32
CA VAL A 126 -11.62 -4.43 -1.47
C VAL A 126 -11.67 -5.53 -0.43
N ALA A 127 -11.77 -5.16 0.84
CA ALA A 127 -12.13 -6.04 1.94
C ALA A 127 -13.57 -5.70 2.37
N LEU A 128 -14.47 -6.65 2.16
CA LEU A 128 -15.91 -6.53 2.43
C LEU A 128 -16.28 -7.47 3.56
N GLY A 129 -16.88 -6.99 4.64
CA GLY A 129 -17.21 -7.87 5.76
C GLY A 129 -18.35 -7.41 6.66
N ARG A 130 -18.85 -8.35 7.45
CA ARG A 130 -19.87 -8.16 8.50
C ARG A 130 -19.50 -8.94 9.76
N PRO A 131 -20.11 -8.64 10.92
CA PRO A 131 -20.09 -9.55 12.06
C PRO A 131 -20.56 -10.95 11.66
N ALA A 132 -19.81 -11.98 12.04
CA ALA A 132 -20.20 -13.35 11.76
C ALA A 132 -21.49 -13.72 12.51
N PRO A 133 -22.27 -14.69 12.02
CA PRO A 133 -23.47 -15.16 12.71
C PRO A 133 -23.20 -15.61 14.15
N PRO A 134 -24.18 -15.44 15.07
CA PRO A 134 -24.02 -15.87 16.46
C PRO A 134 -23.56 -17.33 16.59
N GLY A 135 -22.55 -17.56 17.44
CA GLY A 135 -21.99 -18.89 17.68
C GLY A 135 -20.78 -19.25 16.82
N HIS A 136 -20.45 -18.44 15.80
CA HIS A 136 -19.16 -18.55 15.10
C HIS A 136 -18.02 -18.16 16.04
N ARG A 137 -16.89 -18.86 15.94
CA ARG A 137 -15.69 -18.64 16.79
C ARG A 137 -14.49 -18.07 16.03
N TYR A 138 -14.61 -17.95 14.71
CA TYR A 138 -13.51 -17.64 13.81
C TYR A 138 -13.89 -16.46 12.94
N THR A 139 -12.96 -15.52 12.78
CA THR A 139 -13.04 -14.62 11.63
C THR A 139 -12.70 -15.43 10.39
N ARG A 140 -13.66 -15.59 9.49
CA ARG A 140 -13.51 -16.34 8.25
C ARG A 140 -13.28 -15.38 7.10
N ILE A 141 -12.15 -15.52 6.43
CA ILE A 141 -11.74 -14.63 5.34
C ILE A 141 -11.59 -15.45 4.07
N HIS A 142 -12.33 -15.10 3.03
CA HIS A 142 -12.28 -15.70 1.71
C HIS A 142 -11.51 -14.81 0.73
N ALA A 143 -10.46 -15.34 0.10
CA ALA A 143 -9.72 -14.65 -0.95
C ALA A 143 -10.27 -15.06 -2.33
N SER A 144 -10.99 -14.16 -3.00
CA SER A 144 -11.65 -14.47 -4.27
C SER A 144 -10.70 -14.88 -5.40
N TYR A 145 -9.46 -14.36 -5.40
CA TYR A 145 -8.47 -14.68 -6.42
C TYR A 145 -8.02 -16.15 -6.39
N THR A 146 -7.87 -16.75 -5.21
CA THR A 146 -7.47 -18.16 -5.05
C THR A 146 -8.66 -19.09 -4.78
N GLY A 147 -9.81 -18.54 -4.36
CA GLY A 147 -10.96 -19.32 -3.88
C GLY A 147 -10.73 -19.96 -2.51
N GLU A 148 -9.66 -19.58 -1.81
CA GLU A 148 -9.27 -20.17 -0.53
C GLU A 148 -9.83 -19.40 0.66
N PHE A 149 -9.96 -20.10 1.79
CA PHE A 149 -10.32 -19.51 3.07
C PHE A 149 -9.15 -19.52 4.04
N VAL A 150 -9.15 -18.54 4.93
CA VAL A 150 -8.40 -18.59 6.19
C VAL A 150 -9.36 -18.32 7.35
N ASP A 151 -9.34 -19.22 8.34
CA ASP A 151 -10.12 -19.10 9.57
C ASP A 151 -9.18 -18.65 10.70
N LEU A 152 -9.42 -17.46 11.26
CA LEU A 152 -8.58 -16.84 12.29
C LEU A 152 -9.29 -16.83 13.65
N ARG A 153 -8.59 -17.31 14.69
CA ARG A 153 -9.10 -17.40 16.06
C ARG A 153 -8.71 -16.18 16.89
N HIS A 154 -9.62 -15.73 17.74
CA HIS A 154 -9.38 -14.57 18.60
C HIS A 154 -8.53 -14.91 19.83
N ASP A 155 -8.46 -16.17 20.23
CA ASP A 155 -7.75 -16.65 21.42
C ASP A 155 -6.34 -17.18 21.13
N ILE A 156 -5.83 -16.96 19.91
CA ILE A 156 -4.45 -17.29 19.53
C ILE A 156 -3.62 -16.00 19.49
N ASP A 157 -2.43 -16.06 20.10
CA ASP A 157 -1.36 -15.09 19.85
C ASP A 157 -0.60 -15.49 18.59
N TYR A 158 -0.82 -14.74 17.52
CA TYR A 158 -0.24 -15.03 16.21
C TYR A 158 1.20 -14.52 16.04
N HIS A 159 1.74 -13.69 16.96
CA HIS A 159 3.17 -13.35 16.93
C HIS A 159 4.05 -14.59 17.07
N GLN A 160 3.60 -15.57 17.86
CA GLN A 160 4.32 -16.83 18.10
C GLN A 160 3.84 -17.97 17.18
N ASN A 161 2.73 -17.79 16.47
CA ASN A 161 2.02 -18.86 15.78
C ASN A 161 1.70 -18.53 14.31
N LYS A 162 2.48 -17.66 13.66
CA LYS A 162 2.26 -17.27 12.25
C LYS A 162 2.34 -18.41 11.24
N GLU A 163 3.00 -19.52 11.60
CA GLU A 163 3.09 -20.72 10.78
C GLU A 163 1.79 -21.53 10.74
N LEU A 164 0.78 -21.19 11.57
CA LEU A 164 -0.54 -21.82 11.55
C LEU A 164 -1.38 -21.44 10.33
N VAL A 165 -0.95 -20.45 9.54
CA VAL A 165 -1.63 -20.03 8.30
C VAL A 165 -0.69 -20.18 7.10
N PRO A 166 -1.22 -20.45 5.89
CA PRO A 166 -0.40 -20.51 4.68
C PRO A 166 0.28 -19.16 4.42
N LYS A 167 1.42 -19.18 3.72
CA LYS A 167 2.24 -17.97 3.47
C LYS A 167 1.45 -16.80 2.90
N TRP A 168 0.56 -17.06 1.94
CA TRP A 168 -0.26 -16.01 1.32
C TRP A 168 -1.20 -15.30 2.32
N ALA A 169 -1.65 -16.01 3.35
CA ALA A 169 -2.55 -15.48 4.37
C ALA A 169 -1.82 -14.71 5.47
N ARG A 170 -0.48 -14.62 5.43
CA ARG A 170 0.30 -13.93 6.48
C ARG A 170 0.15 -12.41 6.45
N TYR A 171 -0.09 -11.83 5.28
CA TYR A 171 -0.46 -10.42 5.13
C TYR A 171 -1.78 -10.12 5.86
N ILE A 172 -2.77 -10.99 5.68
CA ILE A 172 -4.07 -10.92 6.36
C ILE A 172 -3.89 -11.11 7.87
N LEU A 173 -3.09 -12.11 8.24
CA LEU A 173 -2.82 -12.45 9.63
C LEU A 173 -2.17 -11.30 10.40
N GLY A 174 -1.22 -10.59 9.79
CA GLY A 174 -0.54 -9.49 10.46
C GLY A 174 -1.49 -8.36 10.83
N ILE A 175 -2.40 -7.98 9.93
CA ILE A 175 -3.44 -6.98 10.24
C ILE A 175 -4.42 -7.51 11.28
N PHE A 176 -4.81 -8.77 11.22
CA PHE A 176 -5.65 -9.39 12.25
C PHE A 176 -4.96 -9.40 13.62
N ALA A 177 -3.67 -9.73 13.69
CA ALA A 177 -2.93 -9.78 14.94
C ALA A 177 -2.78 -8.37 15.57
N LEU A 178 -2.57 -7.35 14.75
CA LEU A 178 -2.32 -5.98 15.20
C LEU A 178 -3.60 -5.14 15.39
N HIS A 179 -4.69 -5.47 14.69
CA HIS A 179 -5.89 -4.61 14.60
C HIS A 179 -7.22 -5.37 14.41
N LYS A 180 -7.34 -6.64 14.84
CA LYS A 180 -8.63 -7.36 14.77
C LYS A 180 -9.71 -6.73 15.65
N PRO A 181 -10.99 -6.93 15.33
CA PRO A 181 -12.09 -6.72 16.26
C PRO A 181 -12.16 -7.76 17.38
N ASP A 182 -12.94 -7.44 18.42
CA ASP A 182 -13.17 -8.32 19.56
C ASP A 182 -14.11 -9.49 19.25
N PHE A 183 -14.75 -9.48 18.07
CA PHE A 183 -15.72 -10.47 17.65
C PHE A 183 -15.42 -11.00 16.24
N PRO A 184 -15.81 -12.26 15.96
CA PRO A 184 -15.66 -12.87 14.64
C PRO A 184 -16.35 -12.12 13.51
N LEU A 185 -15.71 -12.08 12.35
CA LEU A 185 -16.23 -11.52 11.10
C LEU A 185 -16.32 -12.57 9.99
N ASP A 186 -17.26 -12.39 9.08
CA ASP A 186 -17.21 -12.96 7.74
C ASP A 186 -16.64 -11.89 6.79
N VAL A 187 -15.59 -12.21 6.03
CA VAL A 187 -14.89 -11.26 5.15
C VAL A 187 -14.60 -11.87 3.79
N VAL A 188 -14.83 -11.12 2.73
CA VAL A 188 -14.27 -11.37 1.39
C VAL A 188 -13.19 -10.34 1.09
N ILE A 189 -12.07 -10.82 0.56
CA ILE A 189 -11.05 -9.99 -0.07
C ILE A 189 -11.12 -10.23 -1.58
N HIS A 190 -11.25 -9.14 -2.33
CA HIS A 190 -11.28 -9.15 -3.78
C HIS A 190 -10.40 -8.04 -4.33
N SER A 191 -9.68 -8.31 -5.42
CA SER A 191 -8.71 -7.37 -5.98
C SER A 191 -8.64 -7.50 -7.49
N ASN A 192 -8.59 -6.36 -8.18
CA ASN A 192 -8.23 -6.30 -9.61
C ASN A 192 -6.76 -5.89 -9.82
N ILE A 193 -5.96 -5.80 -8.74
CA ILE A 193 -4.51 -5.61 -8.83
C ILE A 193 -3.88 -6.96 -9.21
N PRO A 194 -3.14 -7.05 -10.32
CA PRO A 194 -2.51 -8.31 -10.71
C PRO A 194 -1.47 -8.73 -9.67
N VAL A 195 -1.70 -9.88 -9.05
CA VAL A 195 -0.84 -10.43 -7.99
C VAL A 195 0.59 -10.56 -8.52
N GLY A 196 1.56 -9.93 -7.87
CA GLY A 196 2.98 -10.07 -8.24
C GLY A 196 3.40 -9.36 -9.52
N ALA A 197 2.59 -8.46 -10.08
CA ALA A 197 3.02 -7.59 -11.20
C ALA A 197 3.91 -6.41 -10.75
N GLY A 198 4.29 -6.37 -9.47
CA GLY A 198 5.05 -5.26 -8.90
C GLY A 198 4.21 -4.02 -8.61
N LEU A 199 2.88 -4.15 -8.48
CA LEU A 199 1.93 -3.04 -8.25
C LEU A 199 1.35 -2.98 -6.81
N SER A 200 2.07 -3.56 -5.84
CA SER A 200 1.75 -3.57 -4.39
C SER A 200 0.40 -4.20 -4.00
N SER A 201 0.12 -5.39 -4.53
CA SER A 201 -1.07 -6.15 -4.12
C SER A 201 -1.06 -6.52 -2.62
N SER A 202 0.11 -6.74 -2.00
CA SER A 202 0.21 -7.05 -0.56
C SER A 202 -0.18 -5.86 0.32
N ALA A 203 0.44 -4.69 0.10
CA ALA A 203 0.10 -3.46 0.82
C ALA A 203 -1.38 -3.10 0.64
N ALA A 204 -1.95 -3.26 -0.58
CA ALA A 204 -3.37 -3.01 -0.80
C ALA A 204 -4.28 -3.96 0.02
N VAL A 205 -3.90 -5.23 0.19
CA VAL A 205 -4.63 -6.16 1.08
C VAL A 205 -4.55 -5.73 2.53
N GLU A 206 -3.35 -5.34 2.98
CA GLU A 206 -3.11 -4.91 4.36
C GLU A 206 -3.96 -3.69 4.73
N LEU A 207 -3.90 -2.65 3.90
CA LEU A 207 -4.65 -1.42 4.12
C LEU A 207 -6.17 -1.61 3.99
N ALA A 208 -6.64 -2.38 2.99
CA ALA A 208 -8.06 -2.65 2.86
C ALA A 208 -8.61 -3.38 4.10
N LEU A 209 -7.87 -4.34 4.65
CA LEU A 209 -8.25 -5.02 5.89
C LEU A 209 -8.21 -4.11 7.10
N TYR A 210 -7.19 -3.25 7.20
CA TYR A 210 -7.10 -2.28 8.29
C TYR A 210 -8.35 -1.40 8.32
N PHE A 211 -8.71 -0.78 7.19
CA PHE A 211 -9.88 0.10 7.10
C PHE A 211 -11.21 -0.64 7.27
N LEU A 212 -11.28 -1.93 6.92
CA LEU A 212 -12.43 -2.76 7.25
C LEU A 212 -12.54 -2.96 8.77
N PHE A 213 -11.47 -3.38 9.44
CA PHE A 213 -11.49 -3.65 10.87
C PHE A 213 -11.66 -2.38 11.71
N ASP A 214 -11.09 -1.25 11.28
CA ASP A 214 -11.22 0.02 11.98
C ASP A 214 -12.68 0.53 12.05
N GLN A 215 -13.54 0.15 11.10
CA GLN A 215 -14.97 0.45 11.17
C GLN A 215 -15.68 -0.25 12.34
N PHE A 216 -15.12 -1.36 12.84
CA PHE A 216 -15.60 -2.07 14.01
C PHE A 216 -14.88 -1.64 15.29
N ASN A 217 -13.57 -1.36 15.21
CA ASN A 217 -12.73 -1.02 16.37
C ASN A 217 -12.77 0.45 16.77
N LYS A 218 -12.98 1.35 15.80
CA LYS A 218 -13.02 2.80 15.99
C LYS A 218 -11.75 3.37 16.63
N VAL A 219 -10.57 2.86 16.25
CA VAL A 219 -9.28 3.39 16.73
C VAL A 219 -8.91 4.64 15.95
N HIS A 220 -9.20 4.68 14.65
CA HIS A 220 -9.04 5.85 13.78
C HIS A 220 -7.62 6.44 13.81
N LEU A 221 -6.62 5.62 13.45
CA LEU A 221 -5.24 6.09 13.33
C LEU A 221 -5.09 7.06 12.14
N THR A 222 -4.10 7.96 12.22
CA THR A 222 -3.70 8.78 11.06
C THR A 222 -3.17 7.89 9.94
N THR A 223 -3.30 8.32 8.69
CA THR A 223 -2.90 7.53 7.50
C THR A 223 -1.42 7.12 7.52
N GLU A 224 -0.54 7.93 8.11
CA GLU A 224 0.88 7.61 8.35
C GLU A 224 1.02 6.41 9.28
N LYS A 225 0.32 6.45 10.42
CA LYS A 225 0.36 5.36 11.42
C LYS A 225 -0.24 4.07 10.85
N VAL A 226 -1.26 4.18 9.99
CA VAL A 226 -1.81 3.04 9.25
C VAL A 226 -0.75 2.41 8.35
N ALA A 227 -0.04 3.22 7.57
CA ALA A 227 1.01 2.73 6.68
C ALA A 227 2.12 2.01 7.46
N MET A 228 2.57 2.59 8.58
CA MET A 228 3.58 1.98 9.46
C MET A 228 3.10 0.69 10.11
N LEU A 229 1.82 0.60 10.51
CA LEU A 229 1.24 -0.63 11.06
C LEU A 229 1.18 -1.73 10.00
N CYS A 230 0.81 -1.40 8.76
CA CYS A 230 0.79 -2.35 7.66
C CYS A 230 2.20 -2.83 7.29
N GLN A 231 3.19 -1.94 7.26
CA GLN A 231 4.58 -2.32 7.03
C GLN A 231 5.08 -3.26 8.13
N LYS A 232 4.75 -2.96 9.39
CA LYS A 232 5.06 -3.83 10.52
C LYS A 232 4.41 -5.22 10.35
N ALA A 233 3.17 -5.28 9.86
CA ALA A 233 2.49 -6.54 9.56
C ALA A 233 3.26 -7.35 8.48
N GLU A 234 3.69 -6.70 7.41
CA GLU A 234 4.48 -7.32 6.33
C GLU A 234 5.83 -7.88 6.86
N HIS A 235 6.52 -7.11 7.71
CA HIS A 235 7.79 -7.52 8.31
C HIS A 235 7.62 -8.69 9.30
N GLU A 236 6.75 -8.54 10.29
CA GLU A 236 6.66 -9.49 11.41
C GLU A 236 5.96 -10.80 11.03
N PHE A 237 4.94 -10.72 10.17
CA PHE A 237 4.08 -11.86 9.85
C PHE A 237 4.38 -12.44 8.47
N ALA A 238 4.45 -11.63 7.41
CA ALA A 238 4.79 -12.14 6.08
C ALA A 238 6.29 -12.45 5.93
N GLY A 239 7.15 -11.80 6.73
CA GLY A 239 8.60 -12.00 6.71
C GLY A 239 9.27 -11.36 5.50
N VAL A 240 8.66 -10.30 4.95
CA VAL A 240 9.18 -9.55 3.80
C VAL A 240 9.78 -8.25 4.33
N PRO A 241 11.12 -8.06 4.26
CA PRO A 241 11.76 -6.83 4.70
C PRO A 241 11.65 -5.76 3.60
N CYS A 242 10.43 -5.27 3.34
CA CYS A 242 10.20 -4.17 2.41
C CYS A 242 10.59 -2.81 3.03
N GLY A 243 10.79 -1.78 2.22
CA GLY A 243 10.79 -0.40 2.72
C GLY A 243 9.37 0.08 3.00
N ILE A 244 9.18 1.39 3.18
CA ILE A 244 7.88 1.98 3.58
C ILE A 244 7.02 2.40 2.38
N MET A 245 7.62 2.51 1.19
CA MET A 245 7.02 3.14 0.00
C MET A 245 5.61 2.65 -0.30
N ASP A 246 5.44 1.34 -0.38
CA ASP A 246 4.21 0.69 -0.83
C ASP A 246 3.03 1.04 0.08
N GLN A 247 3.16 0.81 1.38
CA GLN A 247 2.13 1.14 2.36
C GLN A 247 1.89 2.63 2.43
N PHE A 248 2.94 3.45 2.34
CA PHE A 248 2.83 4.89 2.47
C PHE A 248 2.04 5.50 1.32
N VAL A 249 2.38 5.17 0.06
CA VAL A 249 1.62 5.69 -1.08
C VAL A 249 0.20 5.13 -1.11
N CYS A 250 -0.01 3.84 -0.83
CA CYS A 250 -1.35 3.27 -0.81
C CYS A 250 -2.23 3.89 0.29
N SER A 251 -1.66 4.44 1.36
CA SER A 251 -2.39 5.11 2.45
C SER A 251 -2.60 6.60 2.20
N LEU A 252 -1.53 7.32 1.81
CA LEU A 252 -1.48 8.79 1.79
C LEU A 252 -1.74 9.42 0.41
N ALA A 253 -1.85 8.62 -0.65
CA ALA A 253 -2.02 9.14 -2.00
C ALA A 253 -3.23 10.06 -2.12
N HIS A 254 -3.11 10.99 -3.05
CA HIS A 254 -4.12 11.98 -3.36
C HIS A 254 -4.38 11.98 -4.86
N ALA A 255 -5.65 12.07 -5.24
CA ALA A 255 -6.02 12.14 -6.65
C ALA A 255 -5.27 13.28 -7.35
N GLY A 256 -4.78 13.01 -8.56
CA GLY A 256 -4.01 13.96 -9.36
C GLY A 256 -2.59 14.29 -8.87
N HIS A 257 -2.05 13.60 -7.87
CA HIS A 257 -0.71 13.89 -7.33
C HIS A 257 0.21 12.67 -7.32
N ALA A 258 1.51 12.91 -7.49
CA ALA A 258 2.55 11.99 -7.05
C ALA A 258 2.97 12.32 -5.62
N LEU A 259 3.50 11.33 -4.91
CA LEU A 259 3.93 11.48 -3.52
C LEU A 259 5.45 11.33 -3.46
N LYS A 260 6.19 12.43 -3.30
CA LYS A 260 7.62 12.36 -3.03
C LYS A 260 7.78 11.99 -1.56
N ILE A 261 8.47 10.90 -1.25
CA ILE A 261 8.68 10.44 0.14
C ILE A 261 10.17 10.47 0.44
N ASP A 262 10.52 11.14 1.52
CA ASP A 262 11.81 11.03 2.19
C ASP A 262 11.79 9.82 3.13
N CYS A 263 12.44 8.73 2.73
CA CYS A 263 12.38 7.48 3.51
C CYS A 263 13.22 7.51 4.79
N SER A 264 14.03 8.55 5.01
CA SER A 264 14.85 8.71 6.22
C SER A 264 14.05 9.19 7.43
N ASN A 265 13.00 9.98 7.19
CA ASN A 265 12.23 10.66 8.24
C ASN A 265 10.72 10.63 7.99
N LEU A 266 10.28 10.01 6.89
CA LEU A 266 8.88 9.90 6.45
C LEU A 266 8.22 11.25 6.10
N ALA A 267 8.99 12.32 5.89
CA ALA A 267 8.48 13.55 5.32
C ALA A 267 8.04 13.31 3.87
N TYR A 268 7.01 14.00 3.42
CA TYR A 268 6.48 13.82 2.08
C TYR A 268 5.93 15.10 1.47
N ASP A 269 6.06 15.21 0.15
CA ASP A 269 5.49 16.29 -0.66
C ASP A 269 4.51 15.71 -1.67
N ARG A 270 3.36 16.36 -1.85
CA ARG A 270 2.42 16.05 -2.93
C ARG A 270 2.77 16.89 -4.14
N ILE A 271 3.18 16.24 -5.22
CA ILE A 271 3.53 16.89 -6.48
C ILE A 271 2.32 16.84 -7.42
N PRO A 272 1.67 17.97 -7.74
CA PRO A 272 0.51 17.98 -8.63
C PRO A 272 0.91 17.54 -10.03
N LEU A 273 0.19 16.57 -10.59
CA LEU A 273 0.42 16.07 -11.95
C LEU A 273 -0.38 16.82 -13.01
N GLU A 274 -1.29 17.72 -12.62
CA GLU A 274 -1.95 18.66 -13.55
C GLU A 274 -0.95 19.54 -14.31
N ILE A 275 0.22 19.76 -13.72
CA ILE A 275 1.33 20.50 -14.30
C ILE A 275 1.71 19.88 -15.66
N THR A 276 1.51 18.58 -15.85
CA THR A 276 1.94 17.83 -17.03
C THR A 276 1.00 17.88 -18.25
N ARG A 277 -0.14 18.62 -18.20
CA ARG A 277 -1.25 18.78 -19.17
C ARG A 277 -1.35 17.84 -20.40
N ASP A 278 -0.32 17.70 -21.22
CA ASP A 278 -0.25 16.85 -22.42
C ASP A 278 0.39 15.47 -22.20
N ALA A 279 0.86 15.16 -20.99
CA ALA A 279 1.51 13.90 -20.64
C ALA A 279 0.63 13.04 -19.71
N THR A 280 0.83 11.72 -19.79
CA THR A 280 0.21 10.74 -18.90
C THR A 280 1.16 9.58 -18.68
N PHE A 281 1.00 8.89 -17.56
CA PHE A 281 1.68 7.63 -17.34
C PHE A 281 0.86 6.47 -17.90
N VAL A 282 1.54 5.50 -18.50
CA VAL A 282 1.00 4.22 -18.93
C VAL A 282 1.84 3.12 -18.29
N VAL A 283 1.19 2.21 -17.58
CA VAL A 283 1.85 1.05 -16.99
C VAL A 283 1.66 -0.13 -17.94
N VAL A 284 2.74 -0.85 -18.22
CA VAL A 284 2.73 -2.03 -19.10
C VAL A 284 3.24 -3.23 -18.32
N ASP A 285 2.35 -4.18 -18.03
CA ASP A 285 2.69 -5.46 -17.44
C ASP A 285 3.21 -6.42 -18.51
N SER A 286 4.44 -6.90 -18.33
CA SER A 286 5.05 -7.94 -19.17
C SER A 286 4.30 -9.28 -19.07
N ARG A 287 3.52 -9.47 -18.00
CA ARG A 287 2.91 -10.74 -17.57
C ARG A 287 3.94 -11.85 -17.30
N VAL A 288 5.21 -11.51 -17.16
CA VAL A 288 6.29 -12.44 -16.81
C VAL A 288 6.73 -12.22 -15.37
N LYS A 289 6.99 -13.33 -14.68
CA LYS A 289 7.50 -13.35 -13.31
C LYS A 289 8.53 -14.45 -13.18
N HIS A 290 9.73 -14.10 -12.74
CA HIS A 290 10.76 -15.09 -12.42
C HIS A 290 10.67 -15.51 -10.95
N SER A 291 10.74 -16.82 -10.70
CA SER A 291 10.63 -17.42 -9.36
C SER A 291 11.78 -17.05 -8.40
N LEU A 292 12.89 -16.51 -8.92
CA LEU A 292 14.09 -16.14 -8.17
C LEU A 292 14.07 -14.72 -7.58
N ALA A 293 13.03 -13.93 -7.86
CA ALA A 293 12.98 -12.50 -7.52
C ALA A 293 13.19 -12.20 -6.02
N ALA A 294 12.61 -13.01 -5.13
CA ALA A 294 12.72 -12.78 -3.68
C ALA A 294 14.14 -13.00 -3.13
N GLY A 295 14.86 -13.99 -3.67
CA GLY A 295 16.25 -14.27 -3.26
C GLY A 295 17.21 -13.20 -3.78
N GLU A 296 17.04 -12.78 -5.04
CA GLU A 296 17.87 -11.72 -5.62
C GLU A 296 17.63 -10.37 -4.97
N TYR A 297 16.37 -10.02 -4.63
CA TYR A 297 16.06 -8.80 -3.88
C TYR A 297 16.83 -8.74 -2.54
N ALA A 298 16.75 -9.81 -1.75
CA ALA A 298 17.45 -9.89 -0.47
C ALA A 298 18.97 -9.77 -0.63
N LYS A 299 19.53 -10.37 -1.70
CA LYS A 299 20.95 -10.28 -2.03
C LYS A 299 21.38 -8.85 -2.35
N ARG A 300 20.60 -8.12 -3.17
CA ARG A 300 20.91 -6.72 -3.52
C ARG A 300 20.82 -5.80 -2.32
N ARG A 301 19.80 -5.97 -1.48
CA ARG A 301 19.67 -5.25 -0.21
C ARG A 301 20.89 -5.49 0.68
N GLN A 302 21.29 -6.75 0.85
CA GLN A 302 22.48 -7.10 1.64
C GLN A 302 23.75 -6.44 1.09
N ALA A 303 23.95 -6.45 -0.23
CA ALA A 303 25.12 -5.81 -0.86
C ALA A 303 25.17 -4.30 -0.57
N VAL A 304 24.02 -3.61 -0.65
CA VAL A 304 23.93 -2.17 -0.31
C VAL A 304 24.22 -1.92 1.17
N GLU A 305 23.65 -2.71 2.07
CA GLU A 305 23.89 -2.58 3.51
C GLU A 305 25.37 -2.84 3.88
N GLN A 306 25.99 -3.86 3.30
CA GLN A 306 27.40 -4.18 3.50
C GLN A 306 28.32 -3.09 2.95
N THR A 307 27.98 -2.54 1.79
CA THR A 307 28.75 -1.43 1.19
C THR A 307 28.75 -0.21 2.11
N LEU A 308 27.59 0.17 2.65
CA LEU A 308 27.50 1.31 3.58
C LEU A 308 28.32 1.07 4.86
N GLN A 309 28.28 -0.15 5.41
CA GLN A 309 29.05 -0.52 6.61
C GLN A 309 30.58 -0.46 6.40
N ALA A 310 31.05 -0.72 5.18
CA ALA A 310 32.47 -0.63 4.86
C ALA A 310 32.98 0.83 4.80
N ILE A 311 32.11 1.80 4.52
CA ILE A 311 32.47 3.21 4.40
C ILE A 311 32.56 3.84 5.78
N MET A 312 33.80 4.11 6.22
CA MET A 312 34.05 4.66 7.55
C MET A 312 33.36 6.01 7.77
N GLY A 313 32.52 6.07 8.80
CA GLY A 313 31.82 7.29 9.23
C GLY A 313 30.45 7.52 8.56
N ALA A 314 30.07 6.70 7.57
CA ALA A 314 28.74 6.77 6.97
C ALA A 314 27.71 6.10 7.88
N LYS A 315 26.59 6.79 8.15
CA LYS A 315 25.43 6.22 8.87
C LYS A 315 24.26 5.99 7.93
N SER A 316 24.19 6.78 6.87
CA SER A 316 23.20 6.71 5.81
C SER A 316 23.88 6.89 4.46
N TRP A 317 23.24 6.39 3.39
CA TRP A 317 23.70 6.67 2.02
C TRP A 317 23.66 8.15 1.68
N ARG A 318 22.90 8.96 2.43
CA ARG A 318 22.90 10.42 2.33
C ARG A 318 24.20 11.08 2.79
N ASP A 319 25.02 10.38 3.58
CA ASP A 319 26.33 10.86 4.03
C ASP A 319 27.44 10.56 3.01
N VAL A 320 27.13 9.80 1.95
CA VAL A 320 28.10 9.24 1.02
C VAL A 320 28.07 10.01 -0.29
N THR A 321 29.25 10.30 -0.84
CA THR A 321 29.42 10.85 -2.19
C THR A 321 30.04 9.79 -3.10
N GLU A 322 29.90 9.93 -4.42
CA GLU A 322 30.53 9.01 -5.38
C GLU A 322 32.05 8.92 -5.14
N LYS A 323 32.72 10.07 -4.97
CA LYS A 323 34.14 10.12 -4.63
C LYS A 323 34.47 9.37 -3.33
N LYS A 324 33.60 9.47 -2.32
CA LYS A 324 33.81 8.76 -1.06
C LYS A 324 33.65 7.25 -1.24
N LEU A 325 32.71 6.81 -2.07
CA LEU A 325 32.54 5.39 -2.41
C LEU A 325 33.75 4.86 -3.21
N GLU A 326 34.28 5.63 -4.16
CA GLU A 326 35.48 5.28 -4.95
C GLU A 326 36.72 5.02 -4.09
N GLU A 327 36.88 5.75 -2.97
CA GLU A 327 37.97 5.52 -2.00
C GLU A 327 37.99 4.10 -1.44
N TYR A 328 36.85 3.40 -1.41
CA TYR A 328 36.69 2.04 -0.85
C TYR A 328 36.57 0.96 -1.92
N TYR A 329 36.80 1.29 -3.20
CA TYR A 329 36.67 0.29 -4.26
C TYR A 329 37.59 -0.91 -4.04
N ALA A 330 38.80 -0.74 -3.50
CA ALA A 330 39.71 -1.86 -3.28
C ALA A 330 39.15 -2.91 -2.31
N GLU A 331 38.34 -2.50 -1.33
CA GLU A 331 37.72 -3.34 -0.31
C GLU A 331 36.37 -3.94 -0.73
N LEU A 332 35.71 -3.36 -1.74
CA LEU A 332 34.38 -3.75 -2.20
C LEU A 332 34.44 -4.71 -3.39
N SER A 333 33.54 -5.68 -3.43
CA SER A 333 33.26 -6.49 -4.62
C SER A 333 32.65 -5.63 -5.75
N HIS A 334 32.69 -6.15 -6.98
CA HIS A 334 32.05 -5.45 -8.11
C HIS A 334 30.55 -5.24 -7.91
N GLU A 335 29.85 -6.21 -7.30
CA GLU A 335 28.41 -6.10 -7.02
C GLU A 335 28.10 -4.99 -6.01
N GLU A 336 28.89 -4.90 -4.93
CA GLU A 336 28.78 -3.84 -3.92
C GLU A 336 29.03 -2.45 -4.52
N ARG A 337 30.07 -2.30 -5.36
CA ARG A 337 30.37 -1.03 -6.05
C ARG A 337 29.22 -0.61 -6.96
N ASP A 338 28.76 -1.51 -7.83
CA ASP A 338 27.68 -1.24 -8.77
C ASP A 338 26.38 -0.87 -8.02
N CYS A 339 26.05 -1.62 -6.96
CA CYS A 339 24.87 -1.34 -6.13
C CYS A 339 24.95 0.02 -5.42
N GLY A 340 26.12 0.38 -4.88
CA GLY A 340 26.34 1.69 -4.27
C GLY A 340 26.20 2.84 -5.26
N MET A 341 26.76 2.69 -6.47
CA MET A 341 26.61 3.69 -7.54
C MET A 341 25.16 3.85 -7.99
N HIS A 342 24.39 2.75 -8.07
CA HIS A 342 22.96 2.83 -8.32
C HIS A 342 22.25 3.65 -7.24
N VAL A 343 22.46 3.32 -5.96
CA VAL A 343 21.79 4.00 -4.84
C VAL A 343 22.08 5.50 -4.83
N LEU A 344 23.35 5.90 -4.92
CA LEU A 344 23.73 7.32 -4.97
C LEU A 344 23.09 8.05 -6.15
N GLY A 345 23.15 7.44 -7.34
CA GLY A 345 22.57 8.00 -8.55
C GLY A 345 21.04 8.09 -8.49
N GLU A 346 20.37 7.08 -7.95
CA GLU A 346 18.90 6.99 -7.93
C GLU A 346 18.29 7.93 -6.88
N ILE A 347 18.95 8.13 -5.74
CA ILE A 347 18.58 9.17 -4.77
C ILE A 347 18.61 10.54 -5.45
N ARG A 348 19.73 10.89 -6.10
CA ARG A 348 19.89 12.16 -6.82
C ARG A 348 18.85 12.32 -7.94
N ARG A 349 18.68 11.31 -8.79
CA ARG A 349 17.71 11.33 -9.90
C ARG A 349 16.29 11.53 -9.41
N THR A 350 15.92 10.97 -8.26
CA THR A 350 14.56 11.13 -7.72
C THR A 350 14.27 12.56 -7.26
N GLU A 351 15.25 13.23 -6.66
CA GLU A 351 15.13 14.65 -6.30
C GLU A 351 15.05 15.55 -7.54
N GLU A 352 15.89 15.27 -8.54
CA GLU A 352 15.87 15.97 -9.82
C GLU A 352 14.55 15.76 -10.56
N ALA A 353 14.00 14.54 -10.53
CA ALA A 353 12.73 14.20 -11.15
C ALA A 353 11.55 14.89 -10.47
N ALA A 354 11.53 14.95 -9.13
CA ALA A 354 10.55 15.74 -8.39
C ALA A 354 10.58 17.23 -8.81
N THR A 355 11.78 17.80 -8.94
CA THR A 355 11.98 19.18 -9.40
C THR A 355 11.53 19.36 -10.86
N ALA A 356 11.79 18.38 -11.72
CA ALA A 356 11.36 18.38 -13.11
C ALA A 356 9.83 18.37 -13.23
N LEU A 357 9.10 17.58 -12.44
CA LEU A 357 7.64 17.61 -12.42
C LEU A 357 7.10 18.96 -11.96
N LEU A 358 7.64 19.51 -10.86
CA LEU A 358 7.20 20.81 -10.31
C LEU A 358 7.41 21.96 -11.31
N SER A 359 8.46 21.88 -12.13
CA SER A 359 8.78 22.88 -13.17
C SER A 359 8.17 22.58 -14.55
N ASN A 360 7.33 21.54 -14.66
CA ASN A 360 6.78 21.03 -15.92
C ASN A 360 7.82 20.64 -16.98
N ASN A 361 9.04 20.26 -16.56
CA ASN A 361 10.08 19.79 -17.47
C ASN A 361 9.91 18.29 -17.75
N ILE A 362 8.87 17.96 -18.51
CA ILE A 362 8.49 16.58 -18.87
C ILE A 362 9.61 15.85 -19.60
N LYS A 363 10.36 16.56 -20.44
CA LYS A 363 11.49 15.99 -21.16
C LYS A 363 12.59 15.53 -20.21
N LEU A 364 13.00 16.39 -19.27
CA LEU A 364 14.00 16.02 -18.26
C LEU A 364 13.50 14.88 -17.38
N PHE A 365 12.25 14.90 -16.96
CA PHE A 365 11.68 13.77 -16.20
C PHE A 365 11.80 12.46 -16.98
N GLY A 366 11.45 12.48 -18.27
CA GLY A 366 11.58 11.32 -19.14
C GLY A 366 13.02 10.85 -19.33
N GLU A 367 13.97 11.79 -19.50
CA GLU A 367 15.42 11.52 -19.55
C GLU A 367 15.89 10.80 -18.27
N LEU A 368 15.47 11.28 -17.09
CA LEU A 368 15.78 10.66 -15.79
C LEU A 368 15.17 9.26 -15.64
N MET A 369 13.99 9.00 -16.23
CA MET A 369 13.41 7.64 -16.26
C MET A 369 14.29 6.68 -17.06
N TRP A 370 14.80 7.10 -18.23
CA TRP A 370 15.72 6.27 -19.02
C TRP A 370 17.00 5.96 -18.23
N GLU A 371 17.59 6.96 -17.58
CA GLU A 371 18.79 6.80 -16.77
C GLU A 371 18.56 5.86 -15.57
N SER A 372 17.39 5.98 -14.90
CA SER A 372 17.00 5.06 -13.83
C SER A 372 16.90 3.62 -14.34
N HIS A 373 16.28 3.39 -15.50
CA HIS A 373 16.22 2.05 -16.08
C HIS A 373 17.60 1.50 -16.42
N ASP A 374 18.44 2.29 -17.08
CA ASP A 374 19.79 1.87 -17.45
C ASP A 374 20.63 1.57 -16.18
N SER A 375 20.42 2.31 -15.09
CA SER A 375 21.03 2.03 -13.79
C SER A 375 20.52 0.71 -13.18
N LEU A 376 19.21 0.45 -13.19
CA LEU A 376 18.61 -0.79 -12.68
C LEU A 376 19.00 -2.02 -13.50
N LYS A 377 19.21 -1.84 -14.81
CA LYS A 377 19.65 -2.88 -15.74
C LYS A 377 21.14 -3.18 -15.57
N ASN A 378 22.00 -2.15 -15.65
CA ASN A 378 23.44 -2.34 -15.79
C ASN A 378 24.18 -2.36 -14.45
N LEU A 379 23.77 -1.52 -13.50
CA LEU A 379 24.40 -1.46 -12.17
C LEU A 379 23.69 -2.38 -11.20
N TYR A 380 22.39 -2.15 -10.95
CA TYR A 380 21.65 -2.90 -9.94
C TYR A 380 21.29 -4.33 -10.37
N LYS A 381 21.24 -4.59 -11.68
CA LYS A 381 20.99 -5.92 -12.29
C LYS A 381 19.72 -6.57 -11.75
N VAL A 382 18.62 -5.82 -11.76
CA VAL A 382 17.28 -6.26 -11.37
C VAL A 382 16.27 -6.22 -12.51
N SER A 383 16.65 -5.74 -13.70
CA SER A 383 15.81 -5.86 -14.89
C SER A 383 15.80 -7.31 -15.44
N CYS A 384 15.04 -7.55 -16.51
CA CYS A 384 15.05 -8.80 -17.26
C CYS A 384 14.81 -8.53 -18.75
N ILE A 385 14.98 -9.56 -19.59
CA ILE A 385 14.88 -9.40 -21.05
C ILE A 385 13.53 -8.84 -21.48
N GLU A 386 12.45 -9.22 -20.81
CA GLU A 386 11.10 -8.76 -21.10
C GLU A 386 10.91 -7.27 -20.78
N LEU A 387 11.42 -6.82 -19.63
CA LEU A 387 11.34 -5.41 -19.23
C LEU A 387 12.22 -4.54 -20.12
N ASP A 388 13.41 -5.02 -20.45
CA ASP A 388 14.35 -4.36 -21.36
C ASP A 388 13.75 -4.22 -22.76
N GLU A 389 13.12 -5.28 -23.28
CA GLU A 389 12.45 -5.26 -24.58
C GLU A 389 11.32 -4.24 -24.61
N LEU A 390 10.47 -4.20 -23.58
CA LEU A 390 9.40 -3.21 -23.46
C LEU A 390 9.94 -1.77 -23.42
N VAL A 391 11.03 -1.53 -22.68
CA VAL A 391 11.70 -0.23 -22.62
C VAL A 391 12.33 0.14 -23.97
N ASP A 392 12.98 -0.80 -24.66
CA ASP A 392 13.59 -0.56 -25.96
C ASP A 392 12.54 -0.25 -27.05
N ILE A 393 11.38 -0.91 -27.00
CA ILE A 393 10.23 -0.58 -27.86
C ILE A 393 9.73 0.84 -27.55
N ALA A 394 9.62 1.19 -26.27
CA ALA A 394 9.17 2.51 -25.83
C ALA A 394 10.13 3.63 -26.28
N LYS A 395 11.46 3.40 -26.23
CA LYS A 395 12.49 4.32 -26.76
C LYS A 395 12.32 4.60 -28.25
N GLY A 396 11.74 3.67 -29.01
CA GLY A 396 11.45 3.82 -30.45
C GLY A 396 10.17 4.60 -30.78
N CYS A 397 9.41 5.07 -29.79
CA CYS A 397 8.16 5.78 -29.97
C CYS A 397 8.34 7.29 -29.76
N GLU A 398 8.03 8.11 -30.77
CA GLU A 398 8.19 9.58 -30.70
C GLU A 398 7.34 10.23 -29.61
N ASP A 399 6.20 9.64 -29.29
CA ASP A 399 5.28 10.14 -28.26
C ASP A 399 5.67 9.73 -26.82
N VAL A 400 6.79 9.01 -26.63
CA VAL A 400 7.27 8.58 -25.30
C VAL A 400 8.48 9.42 -24.89
N TRP A 401 8.38 10.10 -23.75
CA TRP A 401 9.49 10.88 -23.20
C TRP A 401 10.43 10.05 -22.34
N GLY A 402 9.91 9.04 -21.65
CA GLY A 402 10.63 8.24 -20.65
C GLY A 402 9.92 6.92 -20.39
N ALA A 403 10.66 5.83 -20.16
CA ALA A 403 10.10 4.60 -19.61
C ALA A 403 11.14 3.83 -18.81
N ARG A 404 10.68 3.09 -17.82
CA ARG A 404 11.53 2.25 -16.97
C ARG A 404 10.77 1.08 -16.39
N MET A 405 11.47 0.01 -16.03
CA MET A 405 10.92 -0.99 -15.09
C MET A 405 10.46 -0.32 -13.80
N THR A 406 9.52 -0.91 -13.07
CA THR A 406 9.03 -0.38 -11.80
C THR A 406 8.78 -1.51 -10.80
N GLY A 407 9.07 -1.26 -9.52
CA GLY A 407 8.96 -2.23 -8.43
C GLY A 407 10.23 -3.07 -8.25
N GLY A 408 10.07 -4.31 -7.79
CA GLY A 408 11.22 -5.15 -7.42
C GLY A 408 12.10 -5.64 -8.58
N GLY A 409 11.61 -5.56 -9.82
CA GLY A 409 12.30 -6.10 -11.00
C GLY A 409 12.08 -7.60 -11.21
N PHE A 410 12.88 -8.22 -12.08
CA PHE A 410 12.81 -9.64 -12.46
C PHE A 410 11.45 -10.07 -13.06
N GLY A 411 10.84 -9.16 -13.81
CA GLY A 411 9.49 -9.26 -14.37
C GLY A 411 8.57 -8.16 -13.84
N GLY A 412 7.26 -8.32 -14.08
CA GLY A 412 6.26 -7.32 -13.70
C GLY A 412 6.13 -6.21 -14.74
N CYS A 413 6.11 -4.95 -14.28
CA CYS A 413 5.72 -3.82 -15.12
C CYS A 413 6.89 -2.90 -15.53
N ILE A 414 6.69 -2.19 -16.64
CA ILE A 414 7.31 -0.90 -16.90
C ILE A 414 6.29 0.22 -16.66
N VAL A 415 6.78 1.43 -16.38
CA VAL A 415 6.01 2.68 -16.42
C VAL A 415 6.59 3.58 -17.49
N ALA A 416 5.74 4.10 -18.36
CA ALA A 416 6.10 5.00 -19.46
C ALA A 416 5.40 6.35 -19.30
N LEU A 417 6.12 7.43 -19.53
CA LEU A 417 5.62 8.80 -19.64
C LEU A 417 5.36 9.12 -21.11
N VAL A 418 4.07 9.22 -21.46
CA VAL A 418 3.60 9.24 -22.84
C VAL A 418 2.76 10.48 -23.09
N LYS A 419 2.86 11.05 -24.29
CA LYS A 419 1.96 12.10 -24.75
C LYS A 419 0.54 11.56 -24.82
N LYS A 420 -0.43 12.28 -24.25
CA LYS A 420 -1.85 11.85 -24.18
C LYS A 420 -2.40 11.47 -25.56
N SER A 421 -2.07 12.23 -26.60
CA SER A 421 -2.49 11.92 -27.98
C SER A 421 -1.84 10.65 -28.56
N GLY A 422 -0.68 10.26 -28.05
CA GLY A 422 0.12 9.12 -28.53
C GLY A 422 -0.14 7.81 -27.82
N VAL A 423 -0.95 7.79 -26.75
CA VAL A 423 -1.19 6.59 -25.91
C VAL A 423 -1.64 5.39 -26.75
N ASN A 424 -2.59 5.56 -27.67
CA ASN A 424 -3.08 4.47 -28.51
C ASN A 424 -2.01 3.96 -29.48
N GLY A 425 -1.21 4.87 -30.04
CA GLY A 425 -0.09 4.52 -30.91
C GLY A 425 0.99 3.73 -30.16
N PHE A 426 1.32 4.18 -28.94
CA PHE A 426 2.25 3.48 -28.06
C PHE A 426 1.76 2.08 -27.66
N LYS A 427 0.50 1.94 -27.21
CA LYS A 427 -0.08 0.62 -26.85
C LYS A 427 -0.02 -0.34 -28.04
N LYS A 428 -0.42 0.13 -29.24
CA LYS A 428 -0.34 -0.66 -30.48
C LYS A 428 1.09 -1.07 -30.84
N LEU A 429 2.05 -0.14 -30.71
CA LEU A 429 3.46 -0.43 -30.98
C LEU A 429 4.00 -1.54 -30.06
N ILE A 430 3.65 -1.48 -28.77
CA ILE A 430 4.02 -2.50 -27.78
C ILE A 430 3.37 -3.84 -28.15
N GLU A 431 2.08 -3.86 -28.46
CA GLU A 431 1.37 -5.09 -28.88
C GLU A 431 1.96 -5.72 -30.15
N GLU A 432 2.45 -4.91 -31.08
CA GLU A 432 3.02 -5.38 -32.35
C GLU A 432 4.46 -5.88 -32.22
N LYS A 433 5.26 -5.27 -31.34
CA LYS A 433 6.71 -5.52 -31.28
C LYS A 433 7.14 -6.38 -30.09
N TYR A 434 6.42 -6.35 -28.98
CA TYR A 434 6.79 -7.12 -27.80
C TYR A 434 6.56 -8.60 -28.03
N SER A 435 7.56 -9.42 -27.73
CA SER A 435 7.51 -10.88 -27.92
C SER A 435 6.47 -11.59 -27.03
N GLY A 436 6.11 -10.97 -25.90
CA GLY A 436 5.14 -11.49 -24.93
C GLY A 436 3.70 -11.02 -25.18
N SER A 437 2.86 -11.14 -24.14
CA SER A 437 1.48 -10.64 -24.17
C SER A 437 1.35 -9.51 -23.15
N PRO A 438 1.44 -8.25 -23.58
CA PRO A 438 1.42 -7.12 -22.64
C PRO A 438 0.02 -6.92 -22.07
N HIS A 439 -0.08 -6.36 -20.86
CA HIS A 439 -1.32 -5.78 -20.36
C HIS A 439 -1.09 -4.32 -19.95
N PHE A 440 -2.08 -3.47 -20.15
CA PHE A 440 -1.93 -2.04 -19.96
C PHE A 440 -2.84 -1.56 -18.84
N PHE A 441 -2.29 -0.70 -17.98
CA PHE A 441 -3.06 0.06 -17.01
C PHE A 441 -2.83 1.55 -17.20
N ASP A 442 -3.86 2.33 -16.90
CA ASP A 442 -3.76 3.78 -16.92
C ASP A 442 -3.07 4.25 -15.64
N GLY A 443 -2.03 5.07 -15.79
CA GLY A 443 -1.27 5.67 -14.69
C GLY A 443 -1.93 6.93 -14.15
N ILE A 444 -3.25 6.89 -13.93
CA ILE A 444 -4.02 8.03 -13.42
C ILE A 444 -3.93 8.01 -11.87
N PRO A 445 -3.40 9.06 -11.23
CA PRO A 445 -3.27 9.08 -9.77
C PRO A 445 -4.63 9.19 -9.08
N VAL A 446 -4.86 8.31 -8.10
CA VAL A 446 -6.11 8.23 -7.33
C VAL A 446 -5.89 8.51 -5.85
N ASN A 447 -6.97 8.70 -5.10
CA ASN A 447 -6.90 8.77 -3.64
C ASN A 447 -6.45 7.44 -3.02
N GLY A 448 -5.75 7.55 -1.90
CA GLY A 448 -5.31 6.44 -1.05
C GLY A 448 -6.45 5.63 -0.43
N ALA A 449 -6.07 4.71 0.44
CA ALA A 449 -6.95 3.78 1.10
C ALA A 449 -7.95 4.46 2.04
N GLY A 450 -9.05 3.77 2.31
CA GLY A 450 -10.10 4.27 3.17
C GLY A 450 -11.29 3.33 3.24
N THR A 451 -12.42 3.90 3.63
CA THR A 451 -13.71 3.21 3.64
C THR A 451 -14.56 3.63 2.45
N LEU A 452 -15.50 2.76 2.06
CA LEU A 452 -16.58 3.11 1.13
C LEU A 452 -17.91 2.85 1.81
N ASP A 453 -18.90 3.70 1.51
CA ASP A 453 -20.28 3.41 1.89
C ASP A 453 -20.82 2.32 0.93
N PRO A 454 -21.20 1.13 1.44
CA PRO A 454 -21.84 0.11 0.61
C PRO A 454 -23.16 0.59 -0.01
N ASN A 455 -23.79 1.64 0.54
CA ASN A 455 -25.01 2.23 0.00
C ASN A 455 -24.76 3.25 -1.13
N ALA A 456 -23.51 3.64 -1.41
CA ALA A 456 -23.17 4.49 -2.57
C ALA A 456 -23.44 3.83 -3.95
N PHE A 457 -24.15 2.69 -3.92
CA PHE A 457 -24.41 1.71 -4.98
C PHE A 457 -25.91 1.46 -5.21
N LEU A 458 -26.77 1.81 -4.25
CA LEU A 458 -28.22 1.89 -4.43
C LEU A 458 -28.56 3.17 -5.19
#